data_AF-A0AAW0CZU8-F1
#
_entry.id   AF-A0AAW0CZU8-F1
#
_cell.length_a   1.000
_cell.length_b   1.000
_cell.length_c   1.000
_cell.angle_alpha   90.00
_cell.angle_beta   90.00
_cell.angle_gamma   90.00
#
_symmetry.space_group_name_H-M   'P 1'
#
loop_
_entity.id
_entity.type
_entity.pdbx_description
1 polymer ?
#
loop_
_entity_poly.entity_id
_entity_poly.type
_entity_poly.pdbx_seq_one_letter_code
_entity_poly.pdbx_strand_id
1 'polypeptide(L)'
;MEYLDCNDDLPGPLERLKTILTSPKQSIHPSPYSNLDLLYHQILLNCRNWTVVRKIFSLLVTPHRPLLTPHPFPRCDLYDRHGQAVCGFGWRSSSAIGLLLNLASGDVDNLLLRLHSVVEVPADENMDIRILHTSFTDFLLDGNRSGENHVENIPTSVYFDHVTVLLLRQLIPLSSLLPPHSKDADWWRQWDESIYRSKHVTRYSARNCFVFCQQVTSPSDSLLAILDQFDPYPVATIVLNLEEMSHDLGLAIRNYFDFWKIAVLWAKSLGRRKPRRFIKALKLFFNGFLAIARPIVRSYWAGPIVFCESALASTNSSWGQVLHCISLLYRLFASSDFKGRLIHIYLLPVGIDQKSDADWLATTVKGKKGTKVNKLLSRLFEPSSGNHEQILHDIASGTYKSVPTWNMFKPSLAEKARDQTTK
;
A
#
# COMPACT_ATOMS: atom_id res chain seq x y z
N MET A 1 33.85 -17.25 -4.57
CA MET A 1 33.68 -16.27 -3.47
C MET A 1 35.06 -16.11 -2.86
N GLU A 2 35.90 -15.31 -3.52
CA GLU A 2 37.21 -14.92 -2.99
C GLU A 2 36.94 -14.01 -1.79
N TYR A 3 37.43 -14.40 -0.61
CA TYR A 3 37.46 -13.51 0.53
C TYR A 3 38.31 -12.31 0.13
N LEU A 4 37.71 -11.11 0.15
CA LEU A 4 38.44 -9.86 0.02
C LEU A 4 39.53 -9.85 1.09
N ASP A 5 40.76 -9.99 0.63
CA ASP A 5 41.98 -9.95 1.44
C ASP A 5 42.21 -8.48 1.83
N CYS A 6 41.47 -8.04 2.85
CA CYS A 6 41.68 -6.74 3.48
C CYS A 6 43.02 -6.82 4.23
N ASN A 7 44.08 -6.33 3.59
CA ASN A 7 45.37 -5.97 4.20
C ASN A 7 45.19 -4.82 5.22
N ASP A 8 44.42 -5.05 6.27
CA ASP A 8 44.43 -4.23 7.47
C ASP A 8 45.45 -4.85 8.43
N ASP A 9 46.52 -4.10 8.78
CA ASP A 9 47.52 -4.41 9.83
C ASP A 9 46.91 -4.48 11.26
N LEU A 10 45.64 -4.91 11.37
CA LEU A 10 44.94 -5.04 12.63
C LEU A 10 45.34 -6.35 13.33
N PRO A 11 45.53 -6.32 14.67
CA PRO A 11 45.81 -7.53 15.44
C PRO A 11 44.73 -8.57 15.21
N GLY A 12 45.15 -9.82 15.04
CA GLY A 12 44.27 -10.95 14.76
C GLY A 12 43.15 -11.10 15.80
N PRO A 13 42.03 -11.78 15.46
CA PRO A 13 40.84 -11.84 16.32
C PRO A 13 41.11 -12.28 17.76
N LEU A 14 42.07 -13.19 17.92
CA LEU A 14 42.47 -13.75 19.22
C LEU A 14 43.23 -12.72 20.10
N GLU A 15 44.09 -11.91 19.48
CA GLU A 15 44.85 -10.87 20.19
C GLU A 15 43.91 -9.74 20.62
N ARG A 16 42.95 -9.36 19.77
CA ARG A 16 41.88 -8.45 20.15
C ARG A 16 41.11 -8.99 21.37
N LEU A 17 40.68 -10.25 21.34
CA LEU A 17 39.97 -10.86 22.48
C LEU A 17 40.79 -10.84 23.77
N LYS A 18 42.09 -11.11 23.71
CA LYS A 18 42.96 -11.03 24.89
C LYS A 18 43.07 -9.62 25.45
N THR A 19 43.23 -8.60 24.59
CA THR A 19 43.26 -7.19 25.03
C THR A 19 41.96 -6.79 25.74
N ILE A 20 40.84 -7.32 25.26
CA ILE A 20 39.51 -7.08 25.84
C ILE A 20 39.42 -7.68 27.24
N LEU A 21 39.89 -8.92 27.42
CA LEU A 21 39.85 -9.62 28.69
C LEU A 21 40.83 -9.06 29.74
N THR A 22 41.85 -8.31 29.31
CA THR A 22 42.91 -7.78 30.19
C THR A 22 42.79 -6.28 30.51
N SER A 23 41.86 -5.56 29.89
CA SER A 23 41.69 -4.11 30.13
C SER A 23 41.12 -3.81 31.54
N PRO A 24 41.67 -2.83 32.28
CA PRO A 24 41.22 -2.51 33.64
C PRO A 24 39.74 -2.13 33.72
N LYS A 25 39.00 -2.73 34.65
CA LYS A 25 37.58 -2.45 34.87
C LYS A 25 37.38 -1.07 35.51
N GLN A 26 36.99 -0.06 34.73
CA GLN A 26 36.46 1.19 35.28
C GLN A 26 35.04 0.96 35.82
N SER A 27 34.89 1.07 37.13
CA SER A 27 33.63 0.82 37.84
C SER A 27 32.68 2.02 37.73
N ILE A 28 31.81 2.02 36.73
CA ILE A 28 30.60 2.84 36.70
C ILE A 28 29.44 1.86 36.63
N HIS A 29 28.94 1.46 37.81
CA HIS A 29 27.87 0.48 38.07
C HIS A 29 28.02 -0.90 37.39
N PRO A 30 28.19 -2.01 38.16
CA PRO A 30 28.37 -3.32 37.57
C PRO A 30 27.03 -3.82 37.00
N SER A 31 26.76 -3.52 35.73
CA SER A 31 25.82 -4.27 34.92
C SER A 31 26.12 -5.76 35.08
N PRO A 32 25.11 -6.62 35.29
CA PRO A 32 25.31 -8.07 35.35
C PRO A 32 25.89 -8.62 34.03
N TYR A 33 25.86 -7.82 32.97
CA TYR A 33 26.38 -8.12 31.64
C TYR A 33 27.66 -7.34 31.28
N SER A 34 28.43 -6.82 32.25
CA SER A 34 29.60 -5.96 32.01
C SER A 34 30.58 -6.45 30.93
N ASN A 35 30.90 -7.75 30.87
CA ASN A 35 31.78 -8.29 29.82
C ASN A 35 31.13 -8.24 28.43
N LEU A 36 29.82 -8.47 28.35
CA LEU A 36 29.06 -8.40 27.11
C LEU A 36 28.88 -6.94 26.66
N ASP A 37 28.67 -6.03 27.61
CA ASP A 37 28.59 -4.59 27.36
C ASP A 37 29.93 -4.08 26.77
N LEU A 38 31.07 -4.49 27.34
CA LEU A 38 32.41 -4.19 26.79
C LEU A 38 32.57 -4.69 25.35
N LEU A 39 32.12 -5.91 25.05
CA LEU A 39 32.14 -6.44 23.69
C LEU A 39 31.29 -5.60 22.73
N TYR A 40 30.08 -5.22 23.14
CA TYR A 40 29.20 -4.36 22.33
C TYR A 40 29.78 -2.97 22.09
N HIS A 41 30.39 -2.36 23.11
CA HIS A 41 31.14 -1.11 22.94
C HIS A 41 32.24 -1.27 21.88
N GLN A 42 33.02 -2.35 21.94
CA GLN A 42 34.12 -2.56 20.99
C GLN A 42 33.63 -2.83 19.57
N ILE A 43 32.52 -3.55 19.41
CA ILE A 43 31.87 -3.73 18.11
C ILE A 43 31.47 -2.35 17.55
N LEU A 44 30.81 -1.52 18.36
CA LEU A 44 30.33 -0.19 17.95
C LEU A 44 31.44 0.84 17.74
N LEU A 45 32.58 0.73 18.44
CA LEU A 45 33.76 1.59 18.22
C LEU A 45 34.32 1.48 16.80
N ASN A 46 34.05 0.38 16.09
CA ASN A 46 34.47 0.19 14.69
C ASN A 46 33.48 0.81 13.68
N CYS A 47 32.33 1.34 14.11
CA CYS A 47 31.35 1.97 13.24
C CYS A 47 31.84 3.33 12.75
N ARG A 48 31.98 3.47 11.43
CA ARG A 48 32.15 4.79 10.81
C ARG A 48 30.79 5.49 10.79
N ASN A 49 30.79 6.80 10.99
CA ASN A 49 29.57 7.62 10.96
C ASN A 49 28.47 7.13 11.94
N TRP A 50 28.86 7.00 13.21
CA TRP A 50 27.95 6.56 14.28
C TRP A 50 26.64 7.34 14.32
N THR A 51 26.64 8.63 13.99
CA THR A 51 25.41 9.45 13.94
C THR A 51 24.36 8.90 12.97
N VAL A 52 24.75 8.38 11.81
CA VAL A 52 23.81 7.76 10.86
C VAL A 52 23.45 6.34 11.29
N VAL A 53 24.44 5.55 11.74
CA VAL A 53 24.21 4.19 12.26
C VAL A 53 23.24 4.20 13.44
N ARG A 54 23.35 5.18 14.34
CA ARG A 54 22.43 5.40 15.45
C ARG A 54 20.99 5.61 14.98
N LYS A 55 20.77 6.37 13.89
CA LYS A 55 19.43 6.56 13.29
C LYS A 55 18.90 5.27 12.67
N ILE A 56 19.76 4.48 12.02
CA ILE A 56 19.41 3.15 11.51
C ILE A 56 18.96 2.26 12.68
N PHE A 57 19.75 2.21 13.76
CA PHE A 57 19.38 1.45 14.94
C PHE A 57 18.09 1.94 15.58
N SER A 58 17.87 3.27 15.68
CA SER A 58 16.60 3.82 16.15
C SER A 58 15.41 3.27 15.35
N LEU A 59 15.50 3.15 14.03
CA LEU A 59 14.45 2.55 13.19
C LEU A 59 14.30 1.04 13.42
N LEU A 60 15.42 0.30 13.60
CA LEU A 60 15.40 -1.14 13.85
C LEU A 60 14.79 -1.50 15.20
N VAL A 61 15.12 -0.74 16.25
CA VAL A 61 14.61 -0.98 17.62
C VAL A 61 13.20 -0.44 17.82
N THR A 62 12.81 0.61 17.07
CA THR A 62 11.43 1.14 17.12
C THR A 62 10.45 0.05 16.65
N PRO A 63 9.46 -0.35 17.48
CA PRO A 63 8.49 -1.36 17.10
C PRO A 63 7.63 -0.90 15.91
N HIS A 64 7.73 -1.60 14.78
CA HIS A 64 6.74 -1.47 13.72
C HIS A 64 5.50 -2.29 14.13
N ARG A 65 4.51 -1.61 14.71
CA ARG A 65 3.20 -2.23 15.00
C ARG A 65 2.21 -1.80 13.92
N PRO A 66 2.10 -2.52 12.80
CA PRO A 66 0.96 -2.33 11.92
C PRO A 66 -0.27 -2.69 12.75
N LEU A 67 -1.24 -1.79 12.77
CA LEU A 67 -2.34 -1.78 13.72
C LEU A 67 -3.01 -3.15 13.88
N LEU A 68 -3.41 -3.45 15.12
CA LEU A 68 -4.27 -4.59 15.50
C LEU A 68 -5.68 -4.54 14.88
N THR A 69 -6.00 -3.53 14.06
CA THR A 69 -7.17 -3.64 13.19
C THR A 69 -6.95 -4.89 12.36
N PRO A 70 -7.87 -5.88 12.36
CA PRO A 70 -7.74 -7.04 11.50
C PRO A 70 -7.52 -6.50 10.09
N HIS A 71 -6.27 -6.57 9.64
CA HIS A 71 -5.90 -6.02 8.36
C HIS A 71 -6.76 -6.82 7.39
N PRO A 72 -7.64 -6.18 6.62
CA PRO A 72 -8.64 -6.91 5.85
C PRO A 72 -7.99 -7.72 4.73
N PHE A 73 -6.69 -7.51 4.52
CA PHE A 73 -5.81 -8.43 3.84
C PHE A 73 -5.15 -9.31 4.91
N PRO A 74 -5.37 -10.64 4.92
CA PRO A 74 -4.48 -11.54 5.66
C PRO A 74 -3.04 -11.16 5.31
N ARG A 75 -2.13 -11.26 6.29
CA ARG A 75 -0.72 -10.85 6.14
C ARG A 75 -0.26 -11.16 4.71
N CYS A 76 0.38 -10.17 4.08
CA CYS A 76 0.99 -10.28 2.76
C CYS A 76 2.13 -11.33 2.69
N ASP A 77 2.11 -12.32 3.57
CA ASP A 77 2.72 -13.64 3.47
C ASP A 77 2.00 -14.49 2.41
N LEU A 78 1.23 -13.88 1.50
CA LEU A 78 0.84 -14.53 0.25
C LEU A 78 2.13 -14.80 -0.49
N TYR A 79 2.57 -16.04 -0.40
CA TYR A 79 3.58 -16.56 -1.28
C TYR A 79 2.98 -16.66 -2.69
N ASP A 80 3.77 -16.34 -3.70
CA ASP A 80 3.39 -16.54 -5.08
C ASP A 80 3.30 -18.05 -5.32
N ARG A 81 2.97 -18.44 -6.55
CA ARG A 81 2.88 -19.87 -6.92
C ARG A 81 4.24 -20.59 -6.78
N HIS A 82 5.32 -19.88 -6.51
CA HIS A 82 6.67 -20.36 -6.33
C HIS A 82 7.14 -20.33 -4.86
N GLY A 83 6.27 -19.97 -3.91
CA GLY A 83 6.68 -19.92 -2.50
C GLY A 83 7.44 -18.64 -2.14
N GLN A 84 7.41 -17.57 -2.94
CA GLN A 84 8.03 -16.27 -2.63
C GLN A 84 7.00 -15.25 -2.17
N ALA A 85 7.24 -14.53 -1.07
CA ALA A 85 6.30 -13.54 -0.57
C ALA A 85 6.02 -12.46 -1.64
N VAL A 86 4.81 -12.46 -2.20
CA VAL A 86 4.35 -11.56 -3.30
C VAL A 86 4.47 -10.09 -2.91
N CYS A 87 4.47 -9.80 -1.60
CA CYS A 87 4.47 -8.46 -1.04
C CYS A 87 5.38 -8.34 0.19
N GLY A 88 6.55 -9.00 0.14
CA GLY A 88 7.59 -8.95 1.17
C GLY A 88 8.34 -7.61 1.26
N PHE A 89 7.63 -6.49 1.38
CA PHE A 89 8.28 -5.22 1.70
C PHE A 89 8.60 -5.19 3.20
N GLY A 90 9.85 -5.48 3.54
CA GLY A 90 10.36 -5.36 4.90
C GLY A 90 10.51 -3.89 5.30
N TRP A 91 9.79 -3.45 6.32
CA TRP A 91 9.90 -2.08 6.85
C TRP A 91 11.24 -1.77 7.49
N ARG A 92 11.97 -2.81 7.86
CA ARG A 92 13.32 -2.75 8.40
C ARG A 92 14.35 -3.20 7.37
N SER A 93 13.98 -3.24 6.10
CA SER A 93 14.91 -3.56 5.02
C SER A 93 15.88 -2.41 4.74
N SER A 94 17.03 -2.75 4.15
CA SER A 94 18.04 -1.75 3.75
C SER A 94 17.43 -0.68 2.84
N SER A 95 16.58 -1.10 1.88
CA SER A 95 15.90 -0.19 0.95
C SER A 95 14.94 0.76 1.68
N ALA A 96 14.09 0.24 2.58
CA ALA A 96 13.13 1.05 3.33
C ALA A 96 13.83 2.06 4.25
N ILE A 97 14.84 1.62 4.99
CA ILE A 97 15.61 2.47 5.91
C ILE A 97 16.40 3.53 5.13
N GLY A 98 17.02 3.16 4.01
CA GLY A 98 17.73 4.09 3.14
C GLY A 98 16.81 5.19 2.64
N LEU A 99 15.60 4.83 2.21
CA LEU A 99 14.59 5.82 1.80
C LEU A 99 14.11 6.71 2.95
N LEU A 100 13.91 6.17 4.16
CA LEU A 100 13.50 6.96 5.34
C LEU A 100 14.57 7.96 5.78
N LEU A 101 15.85 7.58 5.66
CA LEU A 101 16.99 8.39 6.08
C LEU A 101 17.61 9.20 4.94
N ASN A 102 17.06 9.10 3.72
CA ASN A 102 17.57 9.74 2.51
C ASN A 102 19.05 9.38 2.22
N LEU A 103 19.36 8.09 2.33
CA LEU A 103 20.67 7.50 2.02
C LEU A 103 20.68 6.94 0.59
N ALA A 104 21.85 6.83 -0.02
CA ALA A 104 21.97 6.19 -1.33
C ALA A 104 21.74 4.67 -1.22
N SER A 105 21.40 4.04 -2.35
CA SER A 105 21.28 2.58 -2.41
C SER A 105 22.62 1.92 -2.04
N GLY A 106 22.59 0.94 -1.14
CA GLY A 106 23.78 0.27 -0.60
C GLY A 106 24.45 0.97 0.59
N ASP A 107 24.11 2.22 0.91
CA ASP A 107 24.71 2.92 2.05
C ASP A 107 24.38 2.23 3.37
N VAL A 108 23.13 1.75 3.54
CA VAL A 108 22.70 1.05 4.75
C VAL A 108 23.54 -0.23 4.94
N ASP A 109 23.70 -1.01 3.88
CA ASP A 109 24.47 -2.26 3.89
C ASP A 109 25.95 -1.98 4.20
N ASN A 110 26.54 -0.96 3.58
CA ASN A 110 27.92 -0.54 3.82
C ASN A 110 28.14 -0.06 5.27
N LEU A 111 27.19 0.68 5.84
CA LEU A 111 27.26 1.17 7.21
C LEU A 111 27.14 0.03 8.23
N LEU A 112 26.41 -1.04 7.90
CA LEU A 112 26.16 -2.18 8.79
C LEU A 112 27.10 -3.38 8.54
N LEU A 113 27.90 -3.39 7.48
CA LEU A 113 28.77 -4.51 7.09
C LEU A 113 29.69 -5.01 8.23
N ARG A 114 30.20 -4.08 9.06
CA ARG A 114 31.10 -4.38 10.19
C ARG A 114 30.36 -4.90 11.43
N LEU A 115 29.02 -4.91 11.40
CA LEU A 115 28.15 -5.30 12.51
C LEU A 115 27.53 -6.68 12.31
N HIS A 116 28.02 -7.48 11.36
CA HIS A 116 27.50 -8.83 11.05
C HIS A 116 27.47 -9.79 12.26
N SER A 117 28.28 -9.53 13.29
CA SER A 117 28.28 -10.30 14.53
C SER A 117 27.04 -10.07 15.41
N VAL A 118 26.34 -8.95 15.24
CA VAL A 118 25.17 -8.55 16.05
C VAL A 118 23.95 -8.16 15.21
N VAL A 119 24.12 -7.94 13.91
CA VAL A 119 23.10 -7.56 12.94
C VAL A 119 23.20 -8.46 11.71
N GLU A 120 22.10 -9.08 11.33
CA GLU A 120 21.94 -9.78 10.06
C GLU A 120 21.38 -8.82 9.02
N VAL A 121 22.16 -8.55 7.97
CA VAL A 121 21.73 -7.81 6.78
C VAL A 121 21.48 -8.83 5.66
N PRO A 122 20.22 -9.04 5.24
CA PRO A 122 19.92 -10.00 4.19
C PRO A 122 20.47 -9.55 2.83
N ALA A 123 20.76 -10.50 1.94
CA ALA A 123 21.26 -10.20 0.60
C ALA A 123 20.21 -9.50 -0.30
N ASP A 124 18.92 -9.73 -0.04
CA ASP A 124 17.82 -9.02 -0.69
C ASP A 124 17.54 -7.71 0.06
N GLU A 125 17.70 -6.58 -0.63
CA GLU A 125 17.52 -5.23 -0.07
C GLU A 125 16.11 -4.94 0.45
N ASN A 126 15.12 -5.80 0.15
CA ASN A 126 13.73 -5.68 0.58
C ASN A 126 13.39 -6.53 1.82
N MET A 127 14.29 -7.43 2.24
CA MET A 127 14.10 -8.25 3.42
C MET A 127 14.50 -7.49 4.69
N ASP A 128 13.80 -7.76 5.80
CA ASP A 128 14.07 -7.08 7.07
C ASP A 128 15.47 -7.39 7.61
N ILE A 129 16.19 -6.33 7.98
CA ILE A 129 17.41 -6.42 8.80
C ILE A 129 17.02 -6.87 10.21
N ARG A 130 17.79 -7.80 10.79
CA ARG A 130 17.51 -8.37 12.11
C ARG A 130 18.65 -8.11 13.07
N ILE A 131 18.32 -7.72 14.29
CA ILE A 131 19.28 -7.73 15.40
C ILE A 131 19.32 -9.17 15.94
N LEU A 132 20.50 -9.79 15.92
CA LEU A 132 20.68 -11.22 16.23
C LEU A 132 20.50 -11.55 17.71
N HIS A 133 20.78 -10.59 18.59
CA HIS A 133 20.81 -10.81 20.03
C HIS A 133 19.88 -9.82 20.75
N THR A 134 18.91 -10.34 21.50
CA THR A 134 18.01 -9.51 22.34
C THR A 134 18.81 -8.64 23.31
N SER A 135 19.89 -9.18 23.89
CA SER A 135 20.75 -8.44 24.81
C SER A 135 21.48 -7.25 24.17
N PHE A 136 21.68 -7.25 22.85
CA PHE A 136 22.21 -6.10 22.12
C PHE A 136 21.16 -5.00 21.98
N THR A 137 19.92 -5.35 21.67
CA THR A 137 18.78 -4.41 21.70
C THR A 137 18.63 -3.79 23.10
N ASP A 138 18.69 -4.62 24.15
CA ASP A 138 18.61 -4.14 25.54
C ASP A 138 19.77 -3.21 25.90
N PHE A 139 20.99 -3.53 25.44
CA PHE A 139 22.16 -2.67 25.60
C PHE A 139 21.96 -1.31 24.93
N LEU A 140 21.54 -1.28 23.65
CA LEU A 140 21.30 -0.04 22.91
C LEU A 140 20.23 0.84 23.56
N LEU A 141 19.16 0.23 24.10
CA LEU A 141 18.05 0.94 24.74
C LEU A 141 18.32 1.37 26.18
N ASP A 142 19.35 0.83 26.85
CA ASP A 142 19.73 1.21 28.21
C ASP A 142 20.87 2.23 28.20
N GLY A 143 20.56 3.50 28.46
CA GLY A 143 21.53 4.59 28.48
C GLY A 143 22.64 4.43 29.52
N ASN A 144 22.40 3.72 30.62
CA ASN A 144 23.42 3.47 31.63
C ASN A 144 24.45 2.43 31.15
N ARG A 145 24.00 1.46 30.36
CA ARG A 145 24.87 0.41 29.80
C ARG A 145 25.62 0.88 28.56
N SER A 146 24.94 1.61 27.67
CA SER A 146 25.49 1.98 26.35
C SER A 146 26.20 3.33 26.31
N GLY A 147 25.98 4.22 27.29
CA GLY A 147 26.61 5.54 27.34
C GLY A 147 26.39 6.34 26.05
N GLU A 148 27.47 6.72 25.37
CA GLU A 148 27.44 7.47 24.10
C GLU A 148 26.78 6.70 22.94
N ASN A 149 26.67 5.38 23.07
CA ASN A 149 26.04 4.51 22.08
C ASN A 149 24.53 4.32 22.31
N HIS A 150 23.93 5.03 23.27
CA HIS A 150 22.51 4.90 23.57
C HIS A 150 21.63 5.25 22.36
N VAL A 151 20.66 4.40 22.04
CA VAL A 151 19.70 4.58 20.95
C VAL A 151 18.33 4.85 21.54
N GLU A 152 17.74 5.98 21.15
CA GLU A 152 16.37 6.31 21.54
C GLU A 152 15.38 5.71 20.54
N ASN A 153 14.24 5.25 21.07
CA ASN A 153 13.09 4.90 20.26
C ASN A 153 12.52 6.16 19.60
N ILE A 154 12.12 6.04 18.34
CA ILE A 154 11.42 7.12 17.66
C ILE A 154 9.99 7.17 18.22
N PRO A 155 9.50 8.33 18.67
CA PRO A 155 8.12 8.46 19.10
C PRO A 155 7.16 7.99 18.00
N THR A 156 6.18 7.16 18.36
CA THR A 156 5.28 6.49 17.41
C THR A 156 4.65 7.44 16.39
N SER A 157 4.20 8.62 16.82
CA SER A 157 3.61 9.63 15.93
C SER A 157 4.60 10.18 14.91
N VAL A 158 5.86 10.41 15.32
CA VAL A 158 6.95 10.90 14.45
C VAL A 158 7.36 9.82 13.46
N TYR A 159 7.46 8.57 13.92
CA TYR A 159 7.74 7.43 13.05
C TYR A 159 6.68 7.29 11.96
N PHE A 160 5.39 7.30 12.33
CA PHE A 160 4.31 7.19 11.35
C PHE A 160 4.20 8.40 10.43
N ASP A 161 4.56 9.61 10.89
CA ASP A 161 4.66 10.79 10.03
C ASP A 161 5.72 10.57 8.93
N HIS A 162 6.94 10.16 9.30
CA HIS A 162 8.01 9.88 8.36
C HIS A 162 7.68 8.75 7.38
N VAL A 163 7.11 7.66 7.90
CA VAL A 163 6.64 6.54 7.07
C VAL A 163 5.59 7.01 6.08
N THR A 164 4.60 7.79 6.53
CA THR A 164 3.54 8.30 5.64
C THR A 164 4.10 9.21 4.56
N VAL A 165 5.00 10.13 4.92
CA VAL A 165 5.68 11.01 3.96
C VAL A 165 6.44 10.20 2.93
N LEU A 166 7.17 9.17 3.35
CA LEU A 166 7.89 8.29 2.43
C LEU A 166 6.94 7.62 1.44
N LEU A 167 5.88 6.97 1.94
CA LEU A 167 4.93 6.25 1.08
C LEU A 167 4.26 7.18 0.07
N LEU A 168 3.82 8.36 0.50
CA LEU A 168 3.21 9.34 -0.40
C LEU A 168 4.21 9.87 -1.45
N ARG A 169 5.50 10.03 -1.08
CA ARG A 169 6.57 10.44 -2.01
C ARG A 169 6.75 9.45 -3.15
N GLN A 170 6.62 8.15 -2.87
CA GLN A 170 6.73 7.11 -3.90
C GLN A 170 5.59 7.15 -4.92
N LEU A 171 4.46 7.77 -4.58
CA LEU A 171 3.27 7.83 -5.43
C LEU A 171 3.22 9.09 -6.30
N ILE A 172 3.85 10.19 -5.87
CA ILE A 172 3.80 11.47 -6.58
C ILE A 172 4.30 11.36 -8.03
N PRO A 173 5.48 10.77 -8.32
CA PRO A 173 5.99 10.71 -9.70
C PRO A 173 5.01 10.08 -10.68
N LEU A 174 4.22 9.10 -10.23
CA LEU A 174 3.25 8.39 -11.07
C LEU A 174 2.10 9.29 -11.52
N SER A 175 1.82 10.36 -10.78
CA SER A 175 0.78 11.31 -11.18
C SER A 175 1.09 12.00 -12.50
N SER A 176 2.37 12.20 -12.81
CA SER A 176 2.79 12.78 -14.09
C SER A 176 2.56 11.86 -15.30
N LEU A 177 2.41 10.56 -15.07
CA LEU A 177 2.26 9.55 -16.12
C LEU A 177 0.80 9.39 -16.58
N LEU A 178 -0.17 9.88 -15.81
CA LEU A 178 -1.59 9.70 -16.10
C LEU A 178 -2.25 11.00 -16.59
N PRO A 179 -3.21 10.95 -17.53
CA PRO A 179 -4.04 12.10 -17.87
C PRO A 179 -4.78 12.67 -16.65
N PRO A 180 -4.94 14.00 -16.56
CA PRO A 180 -4.65 15.00 -17.59
C PRO A 180 -3.19 15.48 -17.59
N HIS A 181 -2.35 14.96 -16.69
CA HIS A 181 -0.99 15.47 -16.49
C HIS A 181 -0.04 15.02 -17.60
N SER A 182 -0.22 13.80 -18.10
CA SER A 182 0.52 13.33 -19.26
C SER A 182 -0.01 14.00 -20.54
N LYS A 183 0.93 14.54 -21.33
CA LYS A 183 0.67 15.10 -22.67
C LYS A 183 0.99 14.11 -23.78
N ASP A 184 1.51 12.94 -23.44
CA ASP A 184 1.90 11.92 -24.40
C ASP A 184 0.66 11.19 -24.93
N ALA A 185 0.62 10.90 -26.23
CA ALA A 185 -0.44 10.08 -26.82
C ALA A 185 -0.34 8.62 -26.36
N ASP A 186 0.87 8.13 -26.09
CA ASP A 186 1.16 6.76 -25.64
C ASP A 186 1.41 6.67 -24.12
N TRP A 187 0.83 7.60 -23.35
CA TRP A 187 0.98 7.66 -21.88
C TRP A 187 0.71 6.32 -21.18
N TRP A 188 -0.22 5.52 -21.70
CA TRP A 188 -0.62 4.23 -21.13
C TRP A 188 0.49 3.18 -21.22
N ARG A 189 1.32 3.22 -22.27
CA ARG A 189 2.49 2.32 -22.38
C ARG A 189 3.52 2.67 -21.32
N GLN A 190 3.82 3.95 -21.16
CA GLN A 190 4.76 4.44 -20.15
C GLN A 190 4.26 4.12 -18.74
N TRP A 191 2.95 4.27 -18.52
CA TRP A 191 2.30 3.85 -17.30
C TRP A 191 2.51 2.36 -17.04
N ASP A 192 2.13 1.50 -17.98
CA ASP A 192 2.22 0.04 -17.83
C ASP A 192 3.66 -0.40 -17.56
N GLU A 193 4.63 0.14 -18.32
CA GLU A 193 6.05 -0.12 -18.09
C GLU A 193 6.51 0.35 -16.71
N SER A 194 6.08 1.54 -16.29
CA SER A 194 6.43 2.08 -14.97
C SER A 194 5.83 1.28 -13.83
N ILE A 195 4.61 0.76 -13.96
CA ILE A 195 3.97 -0.08 -12.94
C ILE A 195 4.58 -1.48 -12.93
N TYR A 196 4.91 -2.04 -14.09
CA TYR A 196 5.61 -3.31 -14.19
C TYR A 196 6.99 -3.24 -13.53
N ARG A 197 7.74 -2.17 -13.79
CA ARG A 197 9.06 -1.90 -13.17
C ARG A 197 8.98 -1.29 -11.77
N SER A 198 7.78 -0.96 -11.28
CA SER A 198 7.63 -0.33 -9.98
C SER A 198 8.16 -1.24 -8.87
N LYS A 199 8.97 -0.67 -7.99
CA LYS A 199 9.52 -1.38 -6.84
C LYS A 199 8.39 -1.84 -5.91
N HIS A 200 8.62 -2.90 -5.13
CA HIS A 200 7.67 -3.39 -4.11
C HIS A 200 7.17 -2.28 -3.19
N VAL A 201 8.01 -1.28 -2.88
CA VAL A 201 7.65 -0.11 -2.08
C VAL A 201 6.53 0.73 -2.69
N THR A 202 6.50 0.92 -4.02
CA THR A 202 5.46 1.71 -4.69
C THR A 202 4.12 1.01 -4.58
N ARG A 203 4.12 -0.30 -4.82
CA ARG A 203 2.92 -1.14 -4.69
C ARG A 203 2.40 -1.10 -3.26
N TYR A 204 3.29 -1.31 -2.30
CA TYR A 204 3.00 -1.21 -0.89
C TYR A 204 2.45 0.17 -0.51
N SER A 205 3.04 1.25 -1.04
CA SER A 205 2.62 2.63 -0.80
C SER A 205 1.20 2.90 -1.26
N ALA A 206 0.86 2.46 -2.48
CA ALA A 206 -0.47 2.65 -3.04
C ALA A 206 -1.54 2.00 -2.16
N ARG A 207 -1.20 0.86 -1.54
CA ARG A 207 -2.10 0.12 -0.67
C ARG A 207 -2.24 0.75 0.72
N ASN A 208 -1.14 1.14 1.34
CA ASN A 208 -1.11 1.34 2.79
C ASN A 208 -0.90 2.78 3.25
N CYS A 209 -0.58 3.74 2.37
CA CYS A 209 -0.22 5.11 2.78
C CYS A 209 -1.23 5.78 3.73
N PHE A 210 -2.53 5.56 3.53
CA PHE A 210 -3.57 6.17 4.37
C PHE A 210 -3.86 5.44 5.68
N VAL A 211 -3.43 4.18 5.82
CA VAL A 211 -3.48 3.49 7.11
C VAL A 211 -2.56 4.21 8.10
N PHE A 212 -1.37 4.62 7.64
CA PHE A 212 -0.40 5.34 8.47
C PHE A 212 -0.80 6.79 8.75
N CYS A 213 -1.45 7.48 7.80
CA CYS A 213 -1.99 8.84 8.03
C CYS A 213 -2.84 8.90 9.31
N GLN A 214 -3.67 7.89 9.54
CA GLN A 214 -4.59 7.84 10.69
C GLN A 214 -3.87 7.71 12.04
N GLN A 215 -2.61 7.28 12.04
CA GLN A 215 -1.78 7.16 13.24
C GLN A 215 -1.00 8.43 13.56
N VAL A 216 -1.03 9.41 12.66
CA VAL A 216 -0.34 10.68 12.87
C VAL A 216 -1.26 11.62 13.65
N THR A 217 -0.94 11.84 14.92
CA THR A 217 -1.68 12.75 15.81
C THR A 217 -1.34 14.21 15.56
N SER A 218 -0.10 14.50 15.19
CA SER A 218 0.39 15.85 14.88
C SER A 218 1.23 15.82 13.61
N PRO A 219 0.63 16.07 12.43
CA PRO A 219 1.35 15.97 11.17
C PRO A 219 2.39 17.07 11.00
N SER A 220 3.55 16.69 10.46
CA SER A 220 4.61 17.61 10.06
C SER A 220 4.17 18.47 8.87
N ASP A 221 4.83 19.62 8.69
CA ASP A 221 4.57 20.46 7.51
C ASP A 221 4.93 19.74 6.20
N SER A 222 5.93 18.86 6.22
CA SER A 222 6.25 17.99 5.09
C SER A 222 5.09 17.05 4.75
N LEU A 223 4.44 16.44 5.75
CA LEU A 223 3.27 15.59 5.53
C LEU A 223 2.07 16.38 4.99
N LEU A 224 1.85 17.59 5.48
CA LEU A 224 0.77 18.43 4.96
C LEU A 224 1.03 18.86 3.51
N ALA A 225 2.27 19.26 3.20
CA ALA A 225 2.67 19.69 1.86
C ALA A 225 2.59 18.54 0.84
N ILE A 226 2.92 17.31 1.24
CA ILE A 226 2.86 16.15 0.35
C ILE A 226 1.43 15.68 0.12
N LEU A 227 0.57 15.75 1.14
CA LEU A 227 -0.86 15.46 0.99
C LEU A 227 -1.53 16.43 0.02
N ASP A 228 -1.16 17.71 0.04
CA ASP A 228 -1.70 18.70 -0.91
C ASP A 228 -1.25 18.51 -2.37
N GLN A 229 -0.27 17.63 -2.61
CA GLN A 229 0.16 17.18 -3.94
C GLN A 229 -0.45 15.83 -4.34
N PHE A 230 -1.18 15.16 -3.44
CA PHE A 230 -1.73 13.83 -3.69
C PHE A 230 -2.81 13.86 -4.77
N ASP A 231 -2.65 12.97 -5.76
CA ASP A 231 -3.64 12.70 -6.80
C ASP A 231 -4.25 11.30 -6.60
N PRO A 232 -5.56 11.18 -6.34
CA PRO A 232 -6.20 9.88 -6.15
C PRO A 232 -6.27 9.02 -7.41
N TYR A 233 -6.26 9.59 -8.60
CA TYR A 233 -6.55 8.86 -9.83
C TYR A 233 -5.44 7.85 -10.21
N PRO A 234 -4.15 8.24 -10.22
CA PRO A 234 -3.03 7.31 -10.35
C PRO A 234 -3.04 6.21 -9.29
N VAL A 235 -3.25 6.57 -8.03
CA VAL A 235 -3.15 5.61 -6.93
C VAL A 235 -4.28 4.59 -6.98
N ALA A 236 -5.51 5.01 -7.26
CA ALA A 236 -6.63 4.10 -7.45
C ALA A 236 -6.44 3.22 -8.71
N THR A 237 -5.84 3.77 -9.77
CA THR A 237 -5.45 3.01 -10.97
C THR A 237 -4.45 1.91 -10.60
N ILE A 238 -3.36 2.24 -9.89
CA ILE A 238 -2.37 1.26 -9.42
C ILE A 238 -3.08 0.15 -8.64
N VAL A 239 -3.87 0.52 -7.64
CA VAL A 239 -4.64 -0.42 -6.82
C VAL A 239 -5.48 -1.39 -7.66
N LEU A 240 -6.17 -0.91 -8.69
CA LEU A 240 -6.97 -1.75 -9.58
C LEU A 240 -6.14 -2.68 -10.47
N ASN A 241 -4.91 -2.29 -10.80
CA ASN A 241 -4.03 -3.05 -11.68
C ASN A 241 -3.11 -4.01 -10.90
N LEU A 242 -2.89 -3.77 -9.60
CA LEU A 242 -2.00 -4.59 -8.76
C LEU A 242 -2.62 -5.86 -8.25
N GLU A 243 -3.93 -5.85 -8.02
CA GLU A 243 -4.64 -7.07 -7.73
C GLU A 243 -4.84 -7.80 -9.07
N GLU A 244 -4.00 -8.81 -9.36
CA GLU A 244 -4.42 -9.88 -10.29
C GLU A 244 -5.85 -10.23 -9.91
N MET A 245 -6.79 -10.36 -10.87
CA MET A 245 -8.18 -10.62 -10.48
C MET A 245 -8.25 -11.86 -9.61
N SER A 246 -8.33 -11.59 -8.32
CA SER A 246 -8.51 -12.54 -7.28
C SER A 246 -9.91 -12.31 -6.76
N HIS A 247 -10.42 -13.28 -6.01
CA HIS A 247 -11.66 -13.12 -5.27
C HIS A 247 -11.64 -11.88 -4.35
N ASP A 248 -10.44 -11.32 -4.09
CA ASP A 248 -10.22 -10.22 -3.17
C ASP A 248 -10.25 -8.83 -3.83
N LEU A 249 -10.31 -8.69 -5.16
CA LEU A 249 -10.29 -7.37 -5.82
C LEU A 249 -11.42 -6.45 -5.30
N GLY A 250 -12.64 -6.97 -5.17
CA GLY A 250 -13.78 -6.19 -4.66
C GLY A 250 -13.58 -5.76 -3.19
N LEU A 251 -13.04 -6.66 -2.36
CA LEU A 251 -12.69 -6.37 -0.97
C LEU A 251 -11.57 -5.33 -0.91
N ALA A 252 -10.57 -5.45 -1.77
CA ALA A 252 -9.45 -4.55 -1.87
C ALA A 252 -9.91 -3.13 -2.19
N ILE A 253 -10.63 -2.93 -3.30
CA ILE A 253 -11.18 -1.63 -3.72
C ILE A 253 -11.96 -0.98 -2.59
N ARG A 254 -12.84 -1.76 -1.93
CA ARG A 254 -13.62 -1.27 -0.79
C ARG A 254 -12.70 -0.76 0.32
N ASN A 255 -11.78 -1.60 0.80
CA ASN A 255 -10.91 -1.26 1.91
C ASN A 255 -10.12 0.02 1.60
N TYR A 256 -9.59 0.14 0.38
CA TYR A 256 -8.90 1.35 -0.04
C TYR A 256 -9.81 2.57 0.02
N PHE A 257 -11.01 2.50 -0.56
CA PHE A 257 -11.93 3.65 -0.56
C PHE A 257 -12.41 4.00 0.84
N ASP A 258 -12.64 3.01 1.70
CA ASP A 258 -13.01 3.23 3.10
C ASP A 258 -11.86 3.86 3.89
N PHE A 259 -10.61 3.40 3.72
CA PHE A 259 -9.43 4.04 4.31
C PHE A 259 -9.25 5.48 3.82
N TRP A 260 -9.54 5.77 2.55
CA TRP A 260 -9.49 7.12 2.00
C TRP A 260 -10.58 8.01 2.60
N LYS A 261 -11.81 7.50 2.80
CA LYS A 261 -12.89 8.22 3.50
C LYS A 261 -12.46 8.55 4.93
N ILE A 262 -11.87 7.58 5.65
CA ILE A 262 -11.36 7.79 7.01
C ILE A 262 -10.23 8.82 7.01
N ALA A 263 -9.29 8.75 6.04
CA ALA A 263 -8.23 9.74 5.89
C ALA A 263 -8.78 11.15 5.62
N VAL A 264 -9.87 11.30 4.87
CA VAL A 264 -10.55 12.59 4.68
C VAL A 264 -11.15 13.11 5.99
N LEU A 265 -11.70 12.23 6.83
CA LEU A 265 -12.22 12.61 8.14
C LEU A 265 -11.10 13.04 9.09
N TRP A 266 -10.01 12.27 9.15
CA TRP A 266 -8.78 12.63 9.87
C TRP A 266 -8.22 13.97 9.39
N ALA A 267 -8.07 14.17 8.07
CA ALA A 267 -7.55 15.42 7.53
C ALA A 267 -8.42 16.64 7.90
N LYS A 268 -9.74 16.45 8.03
CA LYS A 268 -10.66 17.50 8.49
C LYS A 268 -10.52 17.81 9.98
N SER A 269 -10.21 16.81 10.81
CA SER A 269 -10.05 17.02 12.26
C SER A 269 -8.82 17.84 12.63
N LEU A 270 -7.87 18.04 11.70
CA LEU A 270 -6.69 18.89 11.88
C LEU A 270 -6.99 20.41 11.95
N GLY A 271 -8.26 20.81 11.88
CA GLY A 271 -8.69 22.19 12.09
C GLY A 271 -8.11 23.17 11.07
N ARG A 272 -7.32 24.15 11.53
CA ARG A 272 -6.71 25.19 10.67
C ARG A 272 -5.62 24.64 9.75
N ARG A 273 -4.92 23.57 10.14
CA ARG A 273 -3.81 22.95 9.38
C ARG A 273 -4.27 21.88 8.36
N LYS A 274 -5.58 21.79 8.08
CA LYS A 274 -6.11 20.76 7.16
C LYS A 274 -5.55 20.91 5.73
N PRO A 275 -5.11 19.82 5.08
CA PRO A 275 -4.65 19.84 3.69
C PRO A 275 -5.85 20.00 2.74
N ARG A 276 -6.08 21.23 2.28
CA ARG A 276 -7.34 21.60 1.58
C ARG A 276 -7.41 20.98 0.19
N ARG A 277 -6.28 20.87 -0.52
CA ARG A 277 -6.24 20.30 -1.87
C ARG A 277 -6.47 18.80 -1.82
N PHE A 278 -5.83 18.12 -0.86
CA PHE A 278 -6.08 16.71 -0.57
C PHE A 278 -7.57 16.41 -0.38
N ILE A 279 -8.23 17.11 0.55
CA ILE A 279 -9.65 16.92 0.85
C ILE A 279 -10.52 17.19 -0.38
N LYS A 280 -10.18 18.22 -1.18
CA LYS A 280 -10.92 18.56 -2.40
C LYS A 280 -10.75 17.49 -3.46
N ALA A 281 -9.53 17.01 -3.71
CA ALA A 281 -9.23 15.98 -4.70
C ALA A 281 -9.98 14.68 -4.40
N LEU A 282 -9.93 14.20 -3.15
CA LEU A 282 -10.67 13.00 -2.76
C LEU A 282 -12.19 13.19 -2.82
N LYS A 283 -12.72 14.37 -2.47
CA LYS A 283 -14.15 14.66 -2.66
C LYS A 283 -14.56 14.60 -4.12
N LEU A 284 -13.74 15.16 -5.03
CA LEU A 284 -14.00 15.09 -6.47
C LEU A 284 -13.98 13.64 -6.96
N PHE A 285 -12.99 12.87 -6.54
CA PHE A 285 -12.91 11.43 -6.82
C PHE A 285 -14.15 10.69 -6.34
N PHE A 286 -14.61 10.92 -5.11
CA PHE A 286 -15.80 10.26 -4.56
C PHE A 286 -17.12 10.71 -5.20
N ASN A 287 -17.17 11.89 -5.84
CA ASN A 287 -18.32 12.30 -6.63
C ASN A 287 -18.45 11.49 -7.94
N GLY A 288 -17.35 10.92 -8.41
CA GLY A 288 -17.29 10.04 -9.57
C GLY A 288 -16.00 10.23 -10.38
N PHE A 289 -15.76 9.26 -11.25
CA PHE A 289 -14.60 9.23 -12.13
C PHE A 289 -14.96 8.56 -13.45
N LEU A 290 -14.12 8.77 -14.47
CA LEU A 290 -14.18 8.05 -15.73
C LEU A 290 -13.26 6.84 -15.60
N ALA A 291 -13.82 5.64 -15.71
CA ALA A 291 -13.01 4.43 -15.86
C ALA A 291 -12.89 4.13 -17.36
N ILE A 292 -11.67 3.88 -17.82
CA ILE A 292 -11.39 3.44 -19.19
C ILE A 292 -10.59 2.15 -19.19
N ALA A 293 -10.76 1.34 -20.24
CA ALA A 293 -9.94 0.15 -20.44
C ALA A 293 -9.86 -0.27 -21.91
N ARG A 294 -8.85 -1.08 -22.20
CA ARG A 294 -8.62 -1.64 -23.55
C ARG A 294 -9.72 -2.63 -23.95
N PRO A 295 -10.03 -2.79 -25.25
CA PRO A 295 -11.10 -3.68 -25.72
C PRO A 295 -10.98 -5.13 -25.23
N ILE A 296 -9.75 -5.59 -24.98
CA ILE A 296 -9.46 -6.94 -24.47
C ILE A 296 -10.21 -7.27 -23.17
N VAL A 297 -10.62 -6.24 -22.41
CA VAL A 297 -11.32 -6.44 -21.13
C VAL A 297 -12.85 -6.53 -21.25
N ARG A 298 -13.41 -6.49 -22.46
CA ARG A 298 -14.86 -6.32 -22.67
C ARG A 298 -15.72 -7.36 -21.95
N SER A 299 -15.29 -8.61 -21.89
CA SER A 299 -16.06 -9.71 -21.26
C SER A 299 -16.16 -9.60 -19.73
N TYR A 300 -15.29 -8.82 -19.09
CA TYR A 300 -15.24 -8.69 -17.62
C TYR A 300 -15.26 -7.24 -17.13
N TRP A 301 -15.37 -6.26 -18.04
CA TRP A 301 -15.44 -4.82 -17.75
C TRP A 301 -16.49 -4.48 -16.67
N ALA A 302 -17.65 -5.13 -16.72
CA ALA A 302 -18.75 -4.84 -15.81
C ALA A 302 -18.40 -5.09 -14.33
N GLY A 303 -17.61 -6.12 -14.02
CA GLY A 303 -17.29 -6.51 -12.64
C GLY A 303 -16.57 -5.41 -11.85
N PRO A 304 -15.36 -4.99 -12.26
CA PRO A 304 -14.62 -3.92 -11.60
C PRO A 304 -15.40 -2.60 -11.51
N ILE A 305 -16.20 -2.27 -12.53
CA ILE A 305 -17.06 -1.07 -12.53
C ILE A 305 -18.12 -1.15 -11.44
N VAL A 306 -18.82 -2.28 -11.33
CA VAL A 306 -19.80 -2.53 -10.27
C VAL A 306 -19.15 -2.44 -8.89
N PHE A 307 -17.93 -2.96 -8.71
CA PHE A 307 -17.19 -2.83 -7.44
C PHE A 307 -16.86 -1.38 -7.11
N CYS A 308 -16.35 -0.63 -8.09
CA CYS A 308 -16.06 0.79 -7.93
C CYS A 308 -17.32 1.58 -7.57
N GLU A 309 -18.43 1.37 -8.27
CA GLU A 309 -19.71 2.02 -7.99
C GLU A 309 -20.19 1.69 -6.57
N SER A 310 -20.18 0.42 -6.20
CA SER A 310 -20.56 -0.07 -4.87
C SER A 310 -19.69 0.53 -3.75
N ALA A 311 -18.37 0.58 -3.95
CA ALA A 311 -17.39 1.18 -3.03
C ALA A 311 -17.60 2.68 -2.85
N LEU A 312 -17.90 3.41 -3.92
CA LEU A 312 -18.25 4.83 -3.86
C LEU A 312 -19.56 5.07 -3.07
N ALA A 313 -20.54 4.19 -3.25
CA ALA A 313 -21.86 4.34 -2.63
C ALA A 313 -21.92 3.95 -1.15
N SER A 314 -21.01 3.11 -0.69
CA SER A 314 -21.17 2.45 0.60
C SER A 314 -21.01 3.39 1.80
N THR A 315 -21.98 3.27 2.70
CA THR A 315 -22.01 3.78 4.07
C THR A 315 -22.07 2.58 5.04
N ASN A 316 -20.99 1.82 5.14
CA ASN A 316 -20.67 0.79 6.15
C ASN A 316 -21.61 -0.43 6.41
N SER A 317 -22.93 -0.43 6.17
CA SER A 317 -23.83 -1.41 6.82
C SER A 317 -24.25 -2.68 6.05
N SER A 318 -23.94 -2.87 4.76
CA SER A 318 -24.48 -4.01 3.98
C SER A 318 -23.45 -4.84 3.19
N TRP A 319 -22.15 -4.70 3.48
CA TRP A 319 -21.11 -5.28 2.61
C TRP A 319 -20.93 -6.79 2.67
N GLY A 320 -21.23 -7.45 3.78
CA GLY A 320 -21.07 -8.92 3.84
C GLY A 320 -21.88 -9.63 2.77
N GLN A 321 -23.10 -9.16 2.53
CA GLN A 321 -23.96 -9.63 1.45
C GLN A 321 -23.36 -9.27 0.09
N VAL A 322 -23.01 -8.00 -0.13
CA VAL A 322 -22.43 -7.54 -1.40
C VAL A 322 -21.16 -8.32 -1.77
N LEU A 323 -20.25 -8.60 -0.84
CA LEU A 323 -19.04 -9.41 -1.08
C LEU A 323 -19.38 -10.83 -1.50
N HIS A 324 -20.39 -11.44 -0.87
CA HIS A 324 -20.86 -12.76 -1.27
C HIS A 324 -21.41 -12.75 -2.72
N CYS A 325 -22.25 -11.77 -3.07
CA CYS A 325 -22.76 -11.61 -4.44
C CYS A 325 -21.64 -11.43 -5.45
N ILE A 326 -20.66 -10.60 -5.08
CA ILE A 326 -19.50 -10.27 -5.90
C ILE A 326 -18.65 -11.51 -6.12
N SER A 327 -18.44 -12.33 -5.09
CA SER A 327 -17.69 -13.59 -5.22
C SER A 327 -18.38 -14.56 -6.18
N LEU A 328 -19.72 -14.59 -6.20
CA LEU A 328 -20.50 -15.40 -7.14
C LEU A 328 -20.42 -14.85 -8.57
N LEU A 329 -20.61 -13.54 -8.76
CA LEU A 329 -20.41 -12.88 -10.05
C LEU A 329 -19.01 -13.15 -10.59
N TYR A 330 -18.00 -13.07 -9.73
CA TYR A 330 -16.63 -13.38 -10.11
C TYR A 330 -16.47 -14.83 -10.56
N ARG A 331 -17.04 -15.81 -9.86
CA ARG A 331 -17.04 -17.22 -10.31
C ARG A 331 -17.73 -17.39 -11.67
N LEU A 332 -18.76 -16.60 -11.95
CA LEU A 332 -19.47 -16.64 -13.24
C LEU A 332 -18.67 -15.99 -14.38
N PHE A 333 -17.89 -14.94 -14.10
CA PHE A 333 -17.09 -14.24 -15.12
C PHE A 333 -15.65 -14.76 -15.26
N ALA A 334 -15.11 -15.42 -14.24
CA ALA A 334 -13.77 -15.98 -14.24
C ALA A 334 -13.74 -17.29 -15.04
N SER A 335 -13.67 -17.19 -16.37
CA SER A 335 -13.24 -18.34 -17.20
C SER A 335 -11.82 -18.78 -16.80
N SER A 336 -11.50 -20.07 -16.96
CA SER A 336 -10.16 -20.63 -16.67
C SER A 336 -9.01 -19.90 -17.38
N ASP A 337 -9.29 -19.22 -18.49
CA ASP A 337 -8.30 -18.54 -19.34
C ASP A 337 -7.78 -17.22 -18.75
N PHE A 338 -8.29 -16.81 -17.59
CA PHE A 338 -8.00 -15.50 -17.01
C PHE A 338 -6.72 -15.47 -16.15
N LYS A 339 -6.21 -16.62 -15.70
CA LYS A 339 -5.09 -16.66 -14.75
C LYS A 339 -3.84 -15.97 -15.33
N GLY A 340 -3.49 -14.81 -14.77
CA GLY A 340 -2.23 -14.09 -15.04
C GLY A 340 -2.31 -12.92 -16.03
N ARG A 341 -3.50 -12.49 -16.47
CA ARG A 341 -3.63 -11.26 -17.27
C ARG A 341 -3.93 -10.05 -16.38
N LEU A 342 -3.07 -9.05 -16.42
CA LEU A 342 -3.30 -7.76 -15.78
C LEU A 342 -4.52 -7.07 -16.41
N ILE A 343 -5.43 -6.55 -15.58
CA ILE A 343 -6.49 -5.70 -16.10
C ILE A 343 -5.94 -4.29 -16.22
N HIS A 344 -5.84 -3.80 -17.45
CA HIS A 344 -5.49 -2.42 -17.74
C HIS A 344 -6.74 -1.52 -17.61
N ILE A 345 -7.16 -1.24 -16.36
CA ILE A 345 -8.19 -0.24 -16.05
C ILE A 345 -7.52 1.04 -15.60
N TYR A 346 -7.86 2.17 -16.22
CA TYR A 346 -7.36 3.48 -15.83
C TYR A 346 -8.51 4.33 -15.31
N LEU A 347 -8.28 5.01 -14.18
CA LEU A 347 -9.25 5.90 -13.58
C LEU A 347 -8.84 7.34 -13.81
N LEU A 348 -9.73 8.15 -14.37
CA LEU A 348 -9.48 9.53 -14.76
C LEU A 348 -10.53 10.47 -14.17
N PRO A 349 -10.19 11.76 -13.96
CA PRO A 349 -11.17 12.79 -13.65
C PRO A 349 -12.31 12.85 -14.67
N VAL A 350 -13.53 13.09 -14.19
CA VAL A 350 -14.68 13.33 -15.08
C VAL A 350 -14.47 14.64 -15.83
N GLY A 351 -14.75 14.64 -17.14
CA GLY A 351 -14.68 15.83 -17.99
C GLY A 351 -13.34 16.05 -18.69
N ILE A 352 -12.39 15.12 -18.54
CA ILE A 352 -11.24 15.07 -19.44
C ILE A 352 -11.73 14.67 -20.82
N ASP A 353 -11.56 15.57 -21.78
CA ASP A 353 -11.79 15.30 -23.20
C ASP A 353 -10.62 14.45 -23.71
N GLN A 354 -10.71 13.16 -23.44
CA GLN A 354 -9.75 12.21 -23.97
C GLN A 354 -10.31 11.71 -25.29
N LYS A 355 -9.60 12.03 -26.38
CA LYS A 355 -9.73 11.30 -27.64
C LYS A 355 -9.17 9.90 -27.39
N SER A 356 -9.97 9.05 -26.74
CA SER A 356 -9.63 7.64 -26.65
C SER A 356 -9.57 7.09 -28.06
N ASP A 357 -8.68 6.13 -28.31
CA ASP A 357 -8.82 5.33 -29.54
C ASP A 357 -10.26 4.82 -29.60
N ALA A 358 -10.85 4.81 -30.79
CA ALA A 358 -12.28 4.57 -30.99
C ALA A 358 -12.80 3.26 -30.35
N ASP A 359 -11.90 2.34 -30.00
CA ASP A 359 -12.22 1.03 -29.47
C ASP A 359 -12.17 0.92 -27.93
N TRP A 360 -11.64 1.92 -27.21
CA TRP A 360 -11.54 1.82 -25.74
C TRP A 360 -12.92 1.83 -25.09
N LEU A 361 -13.07 1.03 -24.04
CA LEU A 361 -14.25 1.04 -23.20
C LEU A 361 -14.15 2.21 -22.25
N ALA A 362 -15.22 2.97 -22.12
CA ALA A 362 -15.30 4.11 -21.20
C ALA A 362 -16.61 4.04 -20.42
N THR A 363 -16.54 4.23 -19.11
CA THR A 363 -17.74 4.24 -18.25
C THR A 363 -17.57 5.24 -17.12
N THR A 364 -18.51 6.19 -17.01
CA THR A 364 -18.56 7.09 -15.86
C THR A 364 -19.12 6.37 -14.63
N VAL A 365 -18.27 6.19 -13.64
CA VAL A 365 -18.57 5.60 -12.33
C VAL A 365 -19.07 6.71 -11.39
N LYS A 366 -20.22 6.51 -10.76
CA LYS A 366 -20.82 7.47 -9.82
C LYS A 366 -21.44 6.75 -8.63
N GLY A 367 -21.28 7.30 -7.42
CA GLY A 367 -21.86 6.73 -6.19
C GLY A 367 -23.39 6.51 -6.27
N LYS A 368 -24.15 7.39 -6.96
CA LYS A 368 -25.60 7.22 -7.13
C LYS A 368 -26.00 5.92 -7.83
N LYS A 369 -25.17 5.43 -8.77
CA LYS A 369 -25.41 4.14 -9.44
C LYS A 369 -25.12 2.99 -8.49
N GLY A 370 -24.02 3.09 -7.73
CA GLY A 370 -23.68 2.13 -6.68
C GLY A 370 -24.74 1.97 -5.61
N THR A 371 -25.47 3.03 -5.23
CA THR A 371 -26.59 2.90 -4.27
C THR A 371 -27.70 2.00 -4.83
N LYS A 372 -27.99 2.10 -6.14
CA LYS A 372 -28.96 1.24 -6.81
C LYS A 372 -28.48 -0.21 -6.87
N VAL A 373 -27.19 -0.41 -7.20
CA VAL A 373 -26.53 -1.72 -7.16
C VAL A 373 -26.63 -2.33 -5.77
N ASN A 374 -26.22 -1.60 -4.73
CA ASN A 374 -26.24 -2.10 -3.35
C ASN A 374 -27.65 -2.46 -2.88
N LYS A 375 -28.67 -1.67 -3.27
CA LYS A 375 -30.08 -1.96 -2.97
C LYS A 375 -30.60 -3.18 -3.75
N LEU A 376 -30.15 -3.37 -4.99
CA LEU A 376 -30.47 -4.57 -5.76
C LEU A 376 -29.83 -5.80 -5.12
N LEU A 377 -28.54 -5.72 -4.81
CA LEU A 377 -27.81 -6.81 -4.15
C LEU A 377 -28.39 -7.14 -2.79
N SER A 378 -28.80 -6.16 -1.97
CA SER A 378 -29.43 -6.47 -0.69
C SER A 378 -30.75 -7.24 -0.85
N ARG A 379 -31.56 -6.92 -1.87
CA ARG A 379 -32.83 -7.62 -2.17
C ARG A 379 -32.60 -9.00 -2.78
N LEU A 380 -31.64 -9.09 -3.70
CA LEU A 380 -31.21 -10.34 -4.32
C LEU A 380 -30.48 -11.26 -3.34
N PHE A 381 -30.32 -10.92 -2.07
CA PHE A 381 -29.65 -11.79 -1.11
C PHE A 381 -30.36 -11.75 0.24
N GLU A 382 -31.65 -11.37 0.24
CA GLU A 382 -32.51 -11.66 1.37
C GLU A 382 -32.56 -13.18 1.55
N PRO A 383 -32.39 -13.71 2.77
CA PRO A 383 -32.30 -15.15 3.04
C PRO A 383 -33.47 -15.99 2.51
N SER A 384 -34.58 -15.36 2.13
CA SER A 384 -35.83 -15.97 1.68
C SER A 384 -35.90 -16.28 0.18
N SER A 385 -35.03 -15.73 -0.67
CA SER A 385 -35.12 -15.93 -2.13
C SER A 385 -34.14 -17.00 -2.63
N GLY A 386 -34.52 -18.27 -2.64
CA GLY A 386 -33.65 -19.38 -3.08
C GLY A 386 -33.14 -19.38 -4.55
N ASN A 387 -33.28 -18.28 -5.31
CA ASN A 387 -33.04 -18.22 -6.77
C ASN A 387 -31.89 -17.30 -7.21
N HIS A 388 -31.00 -16.91 -6.30
CA HIS A 388 -29.99 -15.87 -6.60
C HIS A 388 -28.99 -16.28 -7.68
N GLU A 389 -28.54 -17.53 -7.70
CA GLU A 389 -27.59 -18.03 -8.70
C GLU A 389 -28.17 -17.97 -10.12
N GLN A 390 -29.45 -18.32 -10.29
CA GLN A 390 -30.12 -18.26 -11.60
C GLN A 390 -30.25 -16.81 -12.10
N ILE A 391 -30.58 -15.87 -11.23
CA ILE A 391 -30.69 -14.45 -11.59
C ILE A 391 -29.32 -13.90 -11.99
N LEU A 392 -28.26 -14.24 -11.25
CA LEU A 392 -26.90 -13.82 -11.59
C LEU A 392 -26.42 -14.44 -12.90
N HIS A 393 -26.75 -15.71 -13.16
CA HIS A 393 -26.45 -16.40 -14.41
C HIS A 393 -27.14 -15.70 -15.60
N ASP A 394 -28.43 -15.38 -15.49
CA ASP A 394 -29.20 -14.69 -16.53
C ASP A 394 -28.67 -13.27 -16.82
N ILE A 395 -28.18 -12.56 -15.78
CA ILE A 395 -27.52 -11.25 -15.94
C ILE A 395 -26.18 -11.42 -16.66
N ALA A 396 -25.38 -12.41 -16.28
CA ALA A 396 -24.05 -12.64 -16.85
C ALA A 396 -24.10 -13.10 -18.31
N SER A 397 -25.06 -13.94 -18.67
CA SER A 397 -25.24 -14.46 -20.02
C SER A 397 -25.99 -13.49 -20.95
N GLY A 398 -26.55 -12.40 -20.41
CA GLY A 398 -27.47 -11.53 -21.13
C GLY A 398 -28.79 -12.22 -21.54
N THR A 399 -29.06 -13.43 -21.04
CA THR A 399 -30.28 -14.19 -21.35
C THR A 399 -31.35 -13.89 -20.30
N TYR A 400 -31.92 -12.69 -20.34
CA TYR A 400 -32.97 -12.22 -19.42
C TYR A 400 -34.33 -12.91 -19.67
N LYS A 401 -34.42 -14.23 -19.50
CA LYS A 401 -35.65 -15.01 -19.68
C LYS A 401 -36.30 -15.44 -18.37
N SER A 402 -35.60 -15.48 -17.23
CA SER A 402 -36.22 -15.81 -15.94
C SER A 402 -36.67 -14.56 -15.14
N VAL A 403 -37.99 -14.36 -15.16
CA VAL A 403 -38.82 -13.68 -14.14
C VAL A 403 -38.87 -12.13 -14.14
N PRO A 404 -40.05 -11.50 -13.91
CA PRO A 404 -40.37 -10.09 -14.15
C PRO A 404 -39.65 -9.04 -13.28
N THR A 405 -38.65 -9.41 -12.50
CA THR A 405 -37.95 -8.54 -11.54
C THR A 405 -37.18 -7.41 -12.23
N TRP A 406 -36.80 -7.58 -13.51
CA TRP A 406 -36.17 -6.51 -14.29
C TRP A 406 -37.14 -5.37 -14.66
N ASN A 407 -38.46 -5.59 -14.64
CA ASN A 407 -39.45 -4.54 -14.88
C ASN A 407 -39.55 -3.52 -13.72
N MET A 408 -38.89 -3.76 -12.57
CA MET A 408 -38.65 -2.73 -11.56
C MET A 408 -37.50 -1.76 -11.90
N PHE A 409 -36.73 -2.00 -12.97
CA PHE A 409 -35.54 -1.22 -13.35
C PHE A 409 -35.74 -0.25 -14.52
N LYS A 410 -36.96 -0.08 -15.04
CA LYS A 410 -37.28 1.05 -15.91
C LYS A 410 -37.72 2.27 -15.08
N PRO A 411 -36.92 3.34 -14.93
CA PRO A 411 -37.52 4.68 -14.96
C PRO A 411 -38.09 4.88 -16.37
N SER A 412 -39.29 5.42 -16.48
CA SER A 412 -40.00 5.64 -17.75
C SER A 412 -39.12 6.38 -18.78
N LEU A 413 -38.56 5.63 -19.72
CA LEU A 413 -38.00 6.14 -20.98
C LEU A 413 -38.89 5.77 -22.17
N ALA A 414 -40.07 5.20 -21.93
CA ALA A 414 -41.06 4.89 -22.95
C ALA A 414 -42.10 6.01 -23.19
N GLU A 415 -42.05 7.14 -22.45
CA GLU A 415 -43.05 8.21 -22.58
C GLU A 415 -42.56 9.49 -23.29
N LYS A 416 -41.27 9.58 -23.67
CA LYS A 416 -40.78 10.71 -24.49
C LYS A 416 -40.73 10.45 -26.00
N ALA A 417 -41.06 9.23 -26.44
CA ALA A 417 -41.10 8.89 -27.86
C ALA A 417 -42.53 8.89 -28.45
N ARG A 418 -43.56 9.28 -27.69
CA ARG A 418 -44.95 9.39 -28.19
C ARG A 418 -45.46 10.81 -28.44
N ASP A 419 -44.69 11.84 -28.09
CA ASP A 419 -45.07 13.25 -28.31
C ASP A 419 -44.40 13.92 -29.53
N GLN A 420 -43.75 13.15 -30.43
CA GLN A 420 -43.16 13.70 -31.66
C GLN A 420 -43.71 13.10 -32.96
N THR A 421 -44.84 12.37 -32.91
CA THR A 421 -45.51 11.86 -34.12
C THR A 421 -46.97 12.31 -34.25
N THR A 422 -47.31 13.45 -33.64
CA THR A 422 -48.55 14.16 -33.97
C THR A 422 -48.30 15.67 -34.01
N LYS A 423 -47.69 16.14 -35.11
CA LYS A 423 -47.98 17.44 -35.73
C LYS A 423 -47.54 17.43 -37.19
#